data_AF-A0A929B9B5-F1
#
_entry.id   AF-A0A929B9B5-F1
#
_cell.length_a   1.000
_cell.length_b   1.000
_cell.length_c   1.000
_cell.angle_alpha   90.00
_cell.angle_beta   90.00
_cell.angle_gamma   90.00
#
_symmetry.space_group_name_H-M   'P 1'
#
loop_
_entity.id
_entity.type
_entity.pdbx_description
1 polymer ?
#
loop_
_entity_poly.entity_id
_entity_poly.type
_entity_poly.pdbx_seq_one_letter_code
_entity_poly.pdbx_strand_id
1 'polypeptide(L)' 'MSDEDVRDEQERLRRRRRLAEVFGDVLPENTSDDAPEHERPADPGRWYRENTPPHHGS' A
#
# COMPACT_ATOMS: atom_id res chain seq x y z
N MET A 1 0.46 -18.53 22.79
CA MET A 1 -0.38 -18.01 21.70
C MET A 1 -1.76 -17.84 22.27
N SER A 2 -2.25 -16.62 22.29
CA SER A 2 -3.59 -16.27 22.75
C SER A 2 -4.63 -16.73 21.71
N ASP A 3 -5.88 -16.90 22.14
CA ASP A 3 -7.00 -17.12 21.22
C ASP A 3 -7.08 -16.05 20.12
N GLU A 4 -6.72 -14.81 20.45
CA GLU A 4 -6.64 -13.69 19.52
C GLU A 4 -5.59 -13.93 18.42
N ASP A 5 -4.37 -14.33 18.79
CA ASP A 5 -3.28 -14.62 17.85
C ASP A 5 -3.67 -15.73 16.85
N VAL A 6 -4.41 -16.73 17.35
CA VAL A 6 -4.89 -17.84 16.51
C VAL A 6 -5.93 -17.33 15.51
N ARG A 7 -6.86 -16.46 15.92
CA ARG A 7 -7.86 -15.87 15.01
C ARG A 7 -7.20 -15.04 13.91
N ASP A 8 -6.23 -14.22 14.26
CA ASP A 8 -5.52 -13.36 13.31
C ASP A 8 -4.72 -14.16 12.28
N GLU A 9 -4.03 -15.22 12.72
CA GLU A 9 -3.33 -16.11 11.80
C GLU A 9 -4.30 -16.80 10.83
N GLN A 10 -5.46 -17.25 11.34
CA GLN A 10 -6.50 -17.87 10.51
C GLN A 10 -7.08 -16.89 9.48
N GLU A 11 -7.30 -15.63 9.84
CA GLU A 11 -7.71 -14.57 8.91
C GLU A 11 -6.63 -14.32 7.84
N ARG A 12 -5.36 -14.23 8.24
CA ARG A 12 -4.24 -14.03 7.30
C ARG A 12 -4.15 -15.17 6.28
N LEU A 13 -4.33 -16.41 6.73
CA LEU A 13 -4.33 -17.59 5.86
C LEU A 13 -5.53 -17.60 4.91
N ARG A 14 -6.73 -17.26 5.39
CA ARG A 14 -7.93 -17.11 4.55
C ARG A 14 -7.73 -16.05 3.48
N ARG A 15 -7.19 -14.88 3.84
CA ARG A 15 -6.87 -13.79 2.91
C ARG A 15 -5.86 -14.23 1.86
N ARG A 16 -4.77 -14.90 2.27
CA ARG A 16 -3.76 -15.42 1.33
C ARG A 16 -4.36 -16.40 0.33
N ARG A 17 -5.21 -17.32 0.78
CA ARG A 17 -5.88 -18.30 -0.10
C ARG A 17 -6.78 -17.62 -1.13
N ARG A 18 -7.58 -16.62 -0.70
CA ARG A 18 -8.45 -15.87 -1.61
C ARG A 18 -7.66 -15.08 -2.65
N LEU A 19 -6.52 -14.48 -2.26
CA LEU A 19 -5.64 -13.79 -3.21
C LEU A 19 -5.03 -14.77 -4.20
N ALA A 20 -4.58 -15.95 -3.75
CA ALA A 20 -4.00 -16.96 -4.63
C ALA A 20 -4.99 -17.56 -5.64
N GLU A 21 -6.28 -17.62 -5.30
CA GLU A 21 -7.33 -18.03 -6.24
C GLU A 21 -7.45 -17.09 -7.45
N VAL A 22 -7.18 -15.79 -7.25
CA VAL A 22 -7.30 -14.77 -8.29
C VAL A 22 -5.96 -14.49 -9.00
N PHE A 23 -4.89 -14.39 -8.22
CA PHE A 23 -3.59 -13.91 -8.68
C PHE A 23 -2.51 -15.02 -8.76
N GLY A 24 -2.78 -16.20 -8.22
CA GLY A 24 -1.77 -17.26 -8.05
C GLY A 24 -0.80 -16.96 -6.90
N ASP A 25 0.36 -17.61 -6.92
CA ASP A 25 1.33 -17.52 -5.82
C ASP A 25 2.14 -16.21 -5.80
N VAL A 26 2.14 -15.47 -6.91
CA VAL A 26 2.87 -14.20 -7.06
C VAL A 26 1.87 -13.06 -7.08
N LEU A 27 1.96 -12.18 -6.09
CA LEU A 27 1.14 -10.97 -6.04
C LEU A 27 1.76 -9.86 -6.87
N PRO A 28 0.94 -9.02 -7.53
CA PRO A 28 1.44 -7.80 -8.16
C PRO A 28 2.04 -6.85 -7.12
N GLU A 29 2.95 -6.01 -7.57
CA GLU A 29 3.50 -4.91 -6.79
C GLU A 29 2.43 -3.84 -6.59
N ASN A 30 2.30 -3.33 -5.36
CA ASN A 30 1.43 -2.19 -5.07
C ASN A 30 2.16 -0.88 -5.37
N THR A 31 1.44 0.10 -5.87
CA THR A 31 1.96 1.46 -6.08
C THR A 31 1.67 2.34 -4.87
N SER A 32 2.32 3.50 -4.79
CA SER A 32 2.04 4.47 -3.72
C SER A 32 0.62 5.05 -3.80
N ASP A 33 -0.03 5.02 -4.96
CA ASP A 33 -1.40 5.47 -5.12
C ASP A 33 -2.42 4.51 -4.46
N ASP A 34 -2.04 3.25 -4.25
CA ASP A 34 -2.85 2.22 -3.58
C ASP A 34 -2.77 2.29 -2.04
N ALA A 35 -1.86 3.12 -1.50
CA ALA A 35 -1.67 3.26 -0.07
C ALA A 35 -2.87 3.97 0.59
N PRO A 36 -3.31 3.52 1.77
CA PRO A 36 -4.41 4.14 2.47
C PRO A 36 -4.05 5.57 2.91
N GLU A 37 -5.06 6.44 3.04
CA GLU A 37 -4.90 7.89 3.31
C GLU A 37 -3.96 8.21 4.50
N HIS A 38 -3.92 7.33 5.51
CA HIS A 38 -3.09 7.49 6.72
C HIS A 38 -1.61 7.16 6.52
N GLU A 39 -1.23 6.55 5.40
CA GLU A 39 0.16 6.24 5.02
C GLU A 39 0.73 7.25 4.01
N ARG A 40 -0.04 8.29 3.66
CA ARG A 40 0.40 9.32 2.71
C ARG A 40 1.59 10.14 3.26
N PRO A 41 2.48 10.63 2.38
CA PRO A 41 3.60 11.47 2.80
C PRO A 41 3.14 12.73 3.53
N ALA A 42 3.84 13.10 4.61
CA ALA A 42 3.51 14.27 5.41
C ALA A 42 3.56 15.61 4.64
N ASP A 43 4.26 15.67 3.50
CA ASP A 43 4.29 16.82 2.60
C ASP A 43 3.94 16.40 1.16
N PRO A 44 2.64 16.46 0.78
CA PRO A 44 2.17 16.15 -0.57
C PRO A 44 2.75 17.09 -1.65
N GLY A 45 3.19 18.29 -1.28
CA GLY A 45 3.71 19.30 -2.20
C GLY A 45 5.21 19.20 -2.46
N ARG A 46 5.94 18.32 -1.76
CA ARG A 46 7.39 18.16 -1.90
C ARG A 46 7.78 17.82 -3.33
N TRP A 47 7.17 16.78 -3.91
CA TRP A 47 7.50 16.33 -5.26
C TRP A 47 7.29 17.45 -6.28
N TYR A 48 6.17 18.19 -6.17
CA TYR A 48 5.87 19.31 -7.04
C TYR A 48 6.97 20.38 -6.97
N ARG A 49 7.39 20.80 -5.78
CA ARG A 49 8.46 21.82 -5.61
C ARG A 49 9.83 21.35 -6.14
N GLU A 50 10.16 20.08 -5.95
CA GLU A 50 11.43 19.49 -6.44
C GLU A 50 11.45 19.32 -7.97
N ASN A 51 10.28 19.20 -8.60
CA ASN A 51 10.15 18.98 -10.06
C ASN A 51 9.55 20.19 -10.79
N THR A 52 9.35 21.32 -10.13
CA THR A 52 8.82 22.53 -10.76
C THR A 52 9.85 23.07 -11.76
N PRO A 53 9.53 23.17 -13.06
CA PRO A 53 10.45 23.74 -14.05
C PRO A 53 10.76 25.20 -13.73
N PRO A 54 11.98 25.70 -14.04
CA PRO A 54 12.40 27.06 -13.69
C PRO A 54 11.57 28.17 -14.35
N HIS A 55 10.80 27.86 -15.40
CA HIS A 55 9.91 28.81 -16.09
C HIS A 55 8.47 28.81 -15.56
N HIS A 56 8.17 28.03 -14.52
CA HIS A 56 6.82 27.92 -13.95
C HIS A 56 6.49 29.05 -12.96
N GLY A 57 7.39 30.04 -12.84
CA GLY A 57 7.21 31.28 -12.09
C GLY A 57 7.41 32.49 -12.98
N SER A 58 6.33 32.99 -13.58
CA SER A 58 6.15 34.38 -14.04
C SER A 58 4.66 34.69 -14.06
#